data_AF-A0AA41R069-F1
#
_entry.id   AF-A0AA41R069-F1
#
_cell.length_a   1.000
_cell.length_b   1.000
_cell.length_c   1.000
_cell.angle_alpha   90.00
_cell.angle_beta   90.00
_cell.angle_gamma   90.00
#
_symmetry.space_group_name_H-M   'P 1'
#
loop_
_entity.id
_entity.type
_entity.pdbx_description
1 polymer ?
#
loop_
_entity_poly.entity_id
_entity_poly.type
_entity_poly.pdbx_seq_one_letter_code
_entity_poly.pdbx_strand_id
1 'polypeptide(L)'
;MIALGTNAVATAHMIKAGADKGATGENAVCHTVARAEWLLGPVAVTWVHALEGEVTPKMAAAIISSPAVKVLLPMAQERIGIVGVLDAALPDLVRLLIDGELKVLLGGGDPENRRAYTFYGEPARHPARRDHWTGASQVLVEAADLVTEMRVVKHPLKAGCSP
;
A
#
# COMPACT_ATOMS: atom_id res chain seq x y z
N MET A 1 -4.00 7.17 -7.98
CA MET A 1 -3.14 6.02 -7.65
C MET A 1 -3.16 4.94 -8.75
N ILE A 2 -2.06 4.17 -8.92
CA ILE A 2 -2.04 2.95 -9.76
C ILE A 2 -1.98 1.70 -8.85
N ALA A 3 -2.89 0.76 -9.08
CA ALA A 3 -2.95 -0.55 -8.44
C ALA A 3 -2.03 -1.55 -9.14
N LEU A 4 -1.07 -2.12 -8.42
CA LEU A 4 -0.16 -3.17 -8.89
C LEU A 4 -0.57 -4.52 -8.31
N GLY A 5 -1.30 -5.31 -9.10
CA GLY A 5 -1.67 -6.67 -8.69
C GLY A 5 -0.61 -7.68 -9.08
N THR A 6 -0.30 -8.57 -8.16
CA THR A 6 0.54 -9.75 -8.44
C THR A 6 -0.17 -10.72 -9.39
N ASN A 7 -1.50 -10.70 -9.40
CA ASN A 7 -2.36 -11.42 -10.35
C ASN A 7 -3.53 -10.51 -10.87
N ALA A 8 -4.28 -10.98 -11.87
CA ALA A 8 -5.35 -10.18 -12.51
C ALA A 8 -6.59 -9.95 -11.61
N VAL A 9 -6.94 -10.90 -10.76
CA VAL A 9 -8.04 -10.79 -9.80
C VAL A 9 -7.71 -9.75 -8.73
N ALA A 10 -6.49 -9.78 -8.21
CA ALA A 10 -5.99 -8.79 -7.26
C ALA A 10 -6.08 -7.37 -7.83
N THR A 11 -5.64 -7.17 -9.08
CA THR A 11 -5.81 -5.89 -9.78
C THR A 11 -7.28 -5.49 -9.92
N ALA A 12 -8.15 -6.43 -10.32
CA ALA A 12 -9.58 -6.15 -10.48
C ALA A 12 -10.26 -5.73 -9.17
N HIS A 13 -9.90 -6.37 -8.04
CA HIS A 13 -10.40 -6.00 -6.72
C HIS A 13 -9.95 -4.61 -6.30
N MET A 14 -8.70 -4.23 -6.55
CA MET A 14 -8.22 -2.87 -6.27
C MET A 14 -8.88 -1.80 -7.14
N ILE A 15 -9.11 -2.07 -8.43
CA ILE A 15 -9.87 -1.14 -9.30
C ILE A 15 -11.30 -1.00 -8.77
N LYS A 16 -11.97 -2.10 -8.42
CA LYS A 16 -13.32 -2.07 -7.85
C LYS A 16 -13.38 -1.30 -6.53
N ALA A 17 -12.30 -1.35 -5.76
CA ALA A 17 -12.15 -0.62 -4.51
C ALA A 17 -11.86 0.89 -4.69
N GLY A 18 -11.58 1.37 -5.91
CA GLY A 18 -11.44 2.80 -6.21
C GLY A 18 -10.13 3.21 -6.89
N ALA A 19 -9.20 2.29 -7.18
CA ALA A 19 -7.96 2.67 -7.86
C ALA A 19 -8.19 3.21 -9.29
N ASP A 20 -7.56 4.33 -9.64
CA ASP A 20 -7.73 4.99 -10.95
C ASP A 20 -7.33 4.10 -12.15
N LYS A 21 -6.26 3.32 -11.97
CA LYS A 21 -5.67 2.45 -12.99
C LYS A 21 -5.13 1.20 -12.33
N GLY A 22 -5.05 0.11 -13.09
CA GLY A 22 -4.43 -1.13 -12.64
C GLY A 22 -3.41 -1.68 -13.63
N ALA A 23 -2.37 -2.33 -13.12
CA ALA A 23 -1.42 -3.10 -13.90
C ALA A 23 -1.11 -4.42 -13.18
N THR A 24 -0.85 -5.47 -13.95
CA THR A 24 -0.76 -6.84 -13.44
C THR A 24 0.53 -7.53 -13.87
N GLY A 25 1.12 -8.31 -12.96
CA GLY A 25 2.16 -9.29 -13.28
C GLY A 25 3.59 -8.76 -13.18
N GLU A 26 4.57 -9.67 -13.32
CA GLU A 26 5.98 -9.42 -12.96
C GLU A 26 6.55 -8.18 -13.64
N ASN A 27 6.36 -8.07 -14.96
CA ASN A 27 6.92 -6.95 -15.71
C ASN A 27 6.26 -5.62 -15.33
N ALA A 28 4.94 -5.62 -15.13
CA ALA A 28 4.22 -4.42 -14.72
C ALA A 28 4.72 -3.93 -13.36
N VAL A 29 4.90 -4.84 -12.41
CA VAL A 29 5.47 -4.53 -11.10
C VAL A 29 6.90 -3.98 -11.25
N CYS A 30 7.80 -4.74 -11.88
CA CYS A 30 9.22 -4.37 -11.97
C CYS A 30 9.45 -3.03 -12.68
N HIS A 31 8.70 -2.74 -13.74
CA HIS A 31 8.82 -1.48 -14.47
C HIS A 31 8.21 -0.30 -13.71
N THR A 32 7.12 -0.53 -12.97
CA THR A 32 6.36 0.56 -12.35
C THR A 32 6.99 1.02 -11.03
N VAL A 33 7.49 0.10 -10.21
CA VAL A 33 8.08 0.43 -8.90
C VAL A 33 9.30 1.32 -8.99
N ALA A 34 10.04 1.28 -10.09
CA ALA A 34 11.21 2.14 -10.32
C ALA A 34 10.84 3.64 -10.43
N ARG A 35 9.56 3.94 -10.69
CA ARG A 35 9.03 5.30 -10.88
C ARG A 35 8.11 5.72 -9.73
N ALA A 36 8.02 4.90 -8.70
CA ALA A 36 7.22 5.16 -7.52
C ALA A 36 7.96 6.04 -6.53
N GLU A 37 7.20 6.91 -5.87
CA GLU A 37 7.67 7.60 -4.67
C GLU A 37 7.17 6.90 -3.41
N TRP A 38 5.98 6.29 -3.49
CA TRP A 38 5.35 5.57 -2.39
C TRP A 38 4.85 4.21 -2.85
N LEU A 39 5.21 3.16 -2.11
CA LEU A 39 4.70 1.81 -2.28
C LEU A 39 3.94 1.41 -1.02
N LEU A 40 2.63 1.27 -1.14
CA LEU A 40 1.75 0.80 -0.07
C LEU A 40 1.36 -0.65 -0.31
N GLY A 41 1.21 -1.46 0.72
CA GLY A 41 0.77 -2.85 0.54
C GLY A 41 1.00 -3.75 1.75
N PRO A 42 0.61 -5.03 1.67
CA PRO A 42 0.95 -6.02 2.68
C PRO A 42 2.46 -6.32 2.64
N VAL A 43 3.09 -6.51 3.79
CA VAL A 43 4.52 -6.88 3.89
C VAL A 43 4.87 -8.13 3.07
N ALA A 44 3.91 -9.03 2.88
CA ALA A 44 4.05 -10.24 2.07
C ALA A 44 4.52 -9.97 0.62
N VAL A 45 4.25 -8.80 0.02
CA VAL A 45 4.71 -8.49 -1.36
C VAL A 45 6.23 -8.39 -1.48
N THR A 46 6.93 -8.30 -0.36
CA THR A 46 8.39 -8.25 -0.29
C THR A 46 9.03 -9.63 -0.18
N TRP A 47 8.23 -10.68 0.01
CA TRP A 47 8.72 -12.03 0.27
C TRP A 47 8.63 -12.89 -0.97
N VAL A 48 9.75 -13.50 -1.34
CA VAL A 48 9.83 -14.36 -2.53
C VAL A 48 8.91 -15.57 -2.36
N HIS A 49 8.10 -15.85 -3.38
CA HIS A 49 7.08 -16.92 -3.40
C HIS A 49 5.93 -16.77 -2.40
N ALA A 50 5.79 -15.60 -1.77
CA ALA A 50 4.61 -15.29 -0.98
C ALA A 50 3.34 -15.18 -1.84
N LEU A 51 2.20 -15.09 -1.17
CA LEU A 51 0.88 -15.01 -1.82
C LEU A 51 0.65 -16.22 -2.74
N GLU A 52 0.92 -17.43 -2.22
CA GLU A 52 0.81 -18.70 -2.97
C GLU A 52 1.63 -18.74 -4.27
N GLY A 53 2.81 -18.08 -4.26
CA GLY A 53 3.71 -18.06 -5.42
C GLY A 53 3.45 -16.95 -6.42
N GLU A 54 2.53 -16.02 -6.13
CA GLU A 54 2.30 -14.86 -6.99
C GLU A 54 3.46 -13.86 -6.97
N VAL A 55 4.18 -13.76 -5.84
CA VAL A 55 5.35 -12.89 -5.73
C VAL A 55 6.58 -13.62 -6.26
N THR A 56 7.09 -13.16 -7.40
CA THR A 56 8.31 -13.73 -7.98
C THR A 56 9.58 -13.14 -7.33
N PRO A 57 10.75 -13.81 -7.45
CA PRO A 57 12.01 -13.25 -6.98
C PRO A 57 12.32 -11.86 -7.58
N LYS A 58 12.00 -11.66 -8.86
CA LYS A 58 12.22 -10.37 -9.53
C LYS A 58 11.28 -9.28 -9.02
N MET A 59 10.01 -9.60 -8.78
CA MET A 59 9.07 -8.65 -8.16
C MET A 59 9.58 -8.19 -6.80
N ALA A 60 9.88 -9.13 -5.90
CA ALA A 60 10.35 -8.82 -4.54
C ALA A 60 11.63 -7.96 -4.57
N ALA A 61 12.59 -8.32 -5.43
CA ALA A 61 13.81 -7.54 -5.61
C ALA A 61 13.53 -6.13 -6.12
N ALA A 62 12.65 -5.97 -7.12
CA ALA A 62 12.31 -4.66 -7.68
C ALA A 62 11.56 -3.77 -6.68
N ILE A 63 10.62 -4.35 -5.91
CA ILE A 63 9.86 -3.66 -4.87
C ILE A 63 10.80 -3.12 -3.80
N ILE A 64 11.66 -3.98 -3.24
CA ILE A 64 12.56 -3.58 -2.14
C ILE A 64 13.66 -2.62 -2.61
N SER A 65 14.22 -2.84 -3.81
CA SER A 65 15.29 -2.01 -4.36
C SER A 65 14.80 -0.65 -4.89
N SER A 66 13.49 -0.45 -5.02
CA SER A 66 12.92 0.84 -5.43
C SER A 66 13.34 1.97 -4.48
N PRO A 67 13.64 3.18 -4.96
CA PRO A 67 13.91 4.33 -4.09
C PRO A 67 12.66 4.83 -3.35
N ALA A 68 11.47 4.32 -3.69
CA ALA A 68 10.22 4.68 -3.04
C ALA A 68 10.27 4.42 -1.53
N VAL A 69 9.49 5.21 -0.79
CA VAL A 69 9.13 4.91 0.60
C VAL A 69 8.15 3.74 0.59
N LYS A 70 8.46 2.68 1.34
CA LYS A 70 7.58 1.52 1.48
C LYS A 70 6.80 1.67 2.77
N VAL A 71 5.49 1.59 2.67
CA VAL A 71 4.55 1.61 3.78
C VAL A 71 3.84 0.27 3.79
N LEU A 72 4.29 -0.61 4.69
CA LEU A 72 3.90 -2.01 4.68
C LEU A 72 2.99 -2.31 5.87
N LEU A 73 1.80 -2.84 5.58
CA LEU A 73 0.92 -3.38 6.59
C LEU A 73 1.43 -4.76 7.01
N PRO A 74 1.38 -5.12 8.31
CA PRO A 74 1.84 -6.41 8.83
C PRO A 74 0.87 -7.55 8.48
N MET A 75 0.54 -7.67 7.20
CA MET A 75 -0.38 -8.64 6.64
C MET A 75 0.39 -9.69 5.85
N ALA A 76 0.26 -10.93 6.29
CA ALA A 76 0.87 -12.08 5.65
C ALA A 76 0.12 -13.37 5.97
N GLN A 77 0.29 -14.39 5.13
CA GLN A 77 -0.23 -15.74 5.36
C GLN A 77 0.89 -16.79 5.43
N GLU A 78 2.12 -16.38 5.19
CA GLU A 78 3.30 -17.21 5.28
C GLU A 78 3.60 -17.57 6.74
N ARG A 79 4.39 -18.62 6.95
CA ARG A 79 4.79 -19.08 8.29
C ARG A 79 5.91 -18.21 8.87
N ILE A 80 5.65 -16.91 8.98
CA ILE A 80 6.59 -15.90 9.44
C ILE A 80 5.96 -15.12 10.59
N GLY A 81 6.68 -15.03 11.72
CA GLY A 81 6.30 -14.19 12.84
C GLY A 81 7.05 -12.86 12.78
N ILE A 82 6.31 -11.75 12.85
CA ILE A 82 6.88 -10.42 13.01
C ILE A 82 6.66 -10.00 14.46
N VAL A 83 7.73 -9.72 15.20
CA VAL A 83 7.66 -9.31 16.61
C VAL A 83 7.57 -7.78 16.68
N GLY A 84 6.82 -7.25 17.64
CA GLY A 84 6.67 -5.80 17.84
C GLY A 84 5.64 -5.13 16.93
N VAL A 85 4.83 -5.91 16.22
CA VAL A 85 3.67 -5.39 15.48
C VAL A 85 2.47 -5.26 16.41
N LEU A 86 1.65 -4.24 16.18
CA LEU A 86 0.38 -4.10 16.88
C LEU A 86 -0.62 -5.12 16.33
N ASP A 87 -1.19 -5.92 17.23
CA ASP A 87 -2.31 -6.81 16.93
C ASP A 87 -3.61 -6.01 16.94
N ALA A 88 -3.91 -5.36 15.83
CA ALA A 88 -5.08 -4.52 15.65
C ALA A 88 -5.83 -4.88 14.36
N ALA A 89 -7.12 -4.57 14.34
CA ALA A 89 -7.93 -4.73 13.13
C ALA A 89 -7.36 -3.87 11.99
N LEU A 90 -7.50 -4.35 10.76
CA LEU A 90 -6.95 -3.69 9.58
C LEU A 90 -7.34 -2.20 9.45
N PRO A 91 -8.59 -1.78 9.74
CA PRO A 91 -8.94 -0.36 9.73
C PRO A 91 -8.16 0.48 10.76
N ASP A 92 -7.86 -0.09 11.92
CA ASP A 92 -7.13 0.61 12.98
C ASP A 92 -5.63 0.70 12.66
N LEU A 93 -5.04 -0.34 12.04
CA LEU A 93 -3.68 -0.27 11.51
C LEU A 93 -3.54 0.83 10.45
N VAL A 94 -4.54 0.99 9.58
CA VAL A 94 -4.54 2.07 8.59
C VAL A 94 -4.71 3.44 9.24
N ARG A 95 -5.59 3.60 10.23
CA ARG A 95 -5.69 4.84 11.00
C ARG A 95 -4.36 5.21 11.66
N LEU A 96 -3.69 4.25 12.31
CA LEU A 96 -2.38 4.47 12.93
C LEU A 96 -1.32 4.88 11.90
N LEU A 97 -1.35 4.26 10.72
CA LEU A 97 -0.47 4.63 9.63
C LEU A 97 -0.70 6.08 9.19
N ILE A 98 -1.96 6.48 8.99
CA ILE A 98 -2.36 7.83 8.57
C ILE A 98 -2.01 8.87 9.64
N ASP A 99 -2.33 8.57 10.90
CA ASP A 99 -2.26 9.53 12.01
C ASP A 99 -0.84 9.70 12.56
N GLY A 100 -0.04 8.62 12.57
CA GLY A 100 1.27 8.55 13.20
C GLY A 100 2.45 8.70 12.24
N GLU A 101 2.60 7.75 11.30
CA GLU A 101 3.82 7.58 10.50
C GLU A 101 3.83 8.44 9.23
N LEU A 102 2.68 8.57 8.56
CA LEU A 102 2.62 9.23 7.26
C LEU A 102 2.97 10.72 7.34
N LYS A 103 2.55 11.43 8.39
CA LYS A 103 2.85 12.86 8.58
C LYS A 103 4.35 13.12 8.74
N VAL A 104 5.09 12.21 9.37
CA VAL A 104 6.54 12.31 9.57
C VAL A 104 7.28 11.98 8.27
N LEU A 105 6.86 10.93 7.57
CA LEU A 105 7.47 10.49 6.31
C LEU A 105 7.19 11.45 5.13
N LEU A 106 6.04 12.14 5.11
CA LEU A 106 5.63 13.06 4.04
C LEU A 106 6.32 14.45 4.09
N GLY A 107 7.16 14.68 5.10
CA GLY A 107 7.88 15.94 5.34
C GLY A 107 8.96 16.31 4.32
N GLY A 108 9.20 15.50 3.28
CA GLY A 108 10.23 15.79 2.27
C GLY A 108 9.86 15.25 0.88
N GLY A 109 9.30 16.10 0.01
CA GLY A 109 9.07 15.79 -1.41
C GLY A 109 8.11 16.78 -2.08
N ASP A 110 8.27 16.99 -3.39
CA ASP A 110 7.43 17.89 -4.19
C ASP A 110 5.98 17.34 -4.32
N PRO A 111 4.95 18.02 -3.78
CA PRO A 111 3.56 17.55 -3.78
C PRO A 111 2.90 17.48 -5.17
N GLU A 112 3.44 18.14 -6.21
CA GLU A 112 2.83 18.13 -7.55
C GLU A 112 3.11 16.85 -8.34
N ASN A 113 4.22 16.13 -8.06
CA ASN A 113 4.64 14.95 -8.83
C ASN A 113 4.46 13.60 -8.10
N ARG A 114 3.94 13.60 -6.86
CA ARG A 114 3.82 12.39 -6.00
C ARG A 114 3.02 11.26 -6.65
N ARG A 115 3.71 10.17 -7.01
CA ARG A 115 3.07 8.94 -7.52
C ARG A 115 3.05 7.85 -6.44
N ALA A 116 1.87 7.62 -5.87
CA ALA A 116 1.60 6.50 -4.97
C ALA A 116 1.12 5.27 -5.75
N TYR A 117 1.67 4.12 -5.39
CA TYR A 117 1.34 2.81 -5.94
C TYR A 117 0.97 1.89 -4.79
N THR A 118 -0.06 1.09 -5.00
CA THR A 118 -0.50 0.12 -4.00
C THR A 118 -0.34 -1.30 -4.54
N PHE A 119 0.07 -2.21 -3.67
CA PHE A 119 0.23 -3.61 -3.94
C PHE A 119 -0.86 -4.40 -3.26
N TYR A 120 -1.44 -5.32 -4.01
CA TYR A 120 -2.33 -6.33 -3.47
C TYR A 120 -2.06 -7.64 -4.18
N GLY A 121 -2.00 -8.71 -3.40
CA GLY A 121 -2.15 -10.06 -3.90
C GLY A 121 -3.36 -10.69 -3.25
N GLU A 122 -3.96 -11.66 -3.94
CA GLU A 122 -5.04 -12.43 -3.37
C GLU A 122 -4.44 -13.47 -2.41
N PRO A 123 -4.83 -13.48 -1.12
CA PRO A 123 -4.44 -14.57 -0.25
C PRO A 123 -5.10 -15.87 -0.73
N ALA A 124 -4.49 -16.99 -0.35
CA ALA A 124 -4.97 -18.33 -0.69
C ALA A 124 -6.45 -18.50 -0.28
N ARG A 125 -7.19 -19.33 -1.02
CA ARG A 125 -8.58 -19.71 -0.74
C ARG A 125 -8.75 -20.56 0.56
N HIS A 126 -7.91 -20.37 1.58
CA HIS A 126 -8.09 -21.06 2.86
C HIS A 126 -9.10 -20.29 3.74
N PRO A 127 -10.28 -20.87 4.04
CA PRO A 127 -11.38 -20.17 4.70
C PRO A 127 -11.00 -19.56 6.06
N ALA A 128 -10.17 -20.24 6.85
CA ALA A 128 -9.72 -19.75 8.16
C ALA A 128 -8.81 -18.50 8.13
N ARG A 129 -8.34 -18.06 6.95
CA ARG A 129 -7.48 -16.87 6.81
C ARG A 129 -8.11 -15.76 5.98
N ARG A 130 -9.36 -15.94 5.50
CA ARG A 130 -10.09 -14.95 4.68
C ARG A 130 -10.51 -13.72 5.45
N ASP A 131 -10.86 -13.87 6.73
CA ASP A 131 -11.50 -12.80 7.49
C ASP A 131 -10.57 -11.58 7.66
N HIS A 132 -9.27 -11.82 7.90
CA HIS A 132 -8.26 -10.76 8.04
C HIS A 132 -7.91 -10.03 6.73
N TRP A 133 -8.27 -10.59 5.58
CA TRP A 133 -8.01 -10.01 4.25
C TRP A 133 -9.28 -9.46 3.60
N THR A 134 -10.44 -9.70 4.19
CA THR A 134 -11.71 -9.18 3.69
C THR A 134 -11.71 -7.67 3.83
N GLY A 135 -11.96 -6.97 2.72
CA GLY A 135 -11.88 -5.50 2.67
C GLY A 135 -10.46 -4.94 2.57
N ALA A 136 -9.41 -5.78 2.51
CA ALA A 136 -8.03 -5.31 2.43
C ALA A 136 -7.75 -4.47 1.18
N SER A 137 -8.33 -4.83 0.03
CA SER A 137 -8.23 -4.02 -1.19
C SER A 137 -8.81 -2.62 -0.99
N GLN A 138 -9.93 -2.51 -0.25
CA GLN A 138 -10.59 -1.23 0.02
C GLN A 138 -9.78 -0.38 0.99
N VAL A 139 -9.31 -0.98 2.09
CA VAL A 139 -8.49 -0.29 3.08
C VAL A 139 -7.15 0.18 2.49
N LEU A 140 -6.51 -0.63 1.63
CA LEU A 140 -5.28 -0.25 0.93
C LEU A 140 -5.51 0.89 -0.08
N VAL A 141 -6.66 0.90 -0.75
CA VAL A 141 -7.02 1.98 -1.67
C VAL A 141 -7.27 3.26 -0.90
N GLU A 142 -8.07 3.21 0.17
CA GLU A 142 -8.34 4.36 1.05
C GLU A 142 -7.05 4.94 1.65
N ALA A 143 -6.15 4.08 2.15
CA ALA A 143 -4.87 4.53 2.70
C ALA A 143 -4.02 5.25 1.65
N ALA A 144 -3.97 4.73 0.43
CA ALA A 144 -3.18 5.30 -0.64
C ALA A 144 -3.82 6.54 -1.28
N ASP A 145 -5.15 6.62 -1.31
CA ASP A 145 -5.86 7.85 -1.64
C ASP A 145 -5.55 8.92 -0.60
N LEU A 146 -5.55 8.61 0.70
CA LEU A 146 -5.15 9.58 1.73
C LEU A 146 -3.69 10.06 1.59
N VAL A 147 -2.76 9.16 1.25
CA VAL A 147 -1.37 9.54 0.92
C VAL A 147 -1.33 10.50 -0.28
N THR A 148 -2.21 10.28 -1.25
CA THR A 148 -2.33 11.09 -2.47
C THR A 148 -3.07 12.42 -2.20
N GLU A 149 -4.09 12.41 -1.33
CA GLU A 149 -5.01 13.50 -0.98
C GLU A 149 -4.48 14.42 0.13
N MET A 150 -3.46 14.02 0.89
CA MET A 150 -2.68 14.94 1.73
C MET A 150 -2.07 16.12 0.92
N ARG A 151 -2.26 16.13 -0.41
CA ARG A 151 -2.34 17.32 -1.27
C ARG A 151 -3.20 18.50 -0.76
N VAL A 152 -4.23 18.30 0.08
CA VAL A 152 -5.34 19.29 0.19
C VAL A 152 -5.49 19.99 1.55
N VAL A 153 -4.67 19.72 2.57
CA VAL A 153 -4.65 20.60 3.76
C VAL A 153 -3.73 21.79 3.49
N LYS A 154 -4.17 22.70 2.61
CA LYS A 154 -3.77 24.10 2.70
C LYS A 154 -4.22 24.57 4.07
N HIS A 155 -3.26 24.89 4.91
CA HIS A 155 -3.47 25.69 6.10
C HIS A 155 -4.14 27.01 5.67
N PRO A 156 -5.37 27.36 6.10
CA PRO A 156 -5.62 28.77 6.33
C PRO A 156 -4.88 29.07 7.63
N LEU A 157 -3.70 29.67 7.52
CA LEU A 157 -3.27 30.58 8.56
C LEU A 157 -4.47 31.48 8.82
N LYS A 158 -5.04 31.39 10.02
CA LYS A 158 -6.07 32.33 10.49
C LYS A 158 -5.45 33.73 10.41
N ALA A 159 -5.68 34.44 9.32
CA ALA A 159 -5.68 35.89 9.32
C ALA A 159 -6.94 36.29 10.11
N GLY A 160 -6.77 36.57 11.40
CA GLY A 160 -7.90 36.88 12.27
C GLY A 160 -7.58 36.85 13.76
N CYS A 161 -6.55 37.58 14.17
CA CYS A 161 -6.56 38.21 15.50
C CYS A 161 -6.44 39.73 15.29
N SER A 162 -7.60 40.36 15.18
CA SER A 162 -7.85 41.73 15.67
C SER A 162 -8.91 41.60 16.76
N PRO A 163 -8.84 42.43 17.81
CA PRO A 163 -9.34 43.81 17.68
C PRO A 163 -8.22 44.85 17.53
#